data_AF-A0A521NE79-F1
#
_entry.id   AF-A0A521NE79-F1
#
_cell.length_a   1.000
_cell.length_b   1.000
_cell.length_c   1.000
_cell.angle_alpha   90.00
_cell.angle_beta   90.00
_cell.angle_gamma   90.00
#
_symmetry.space_group_name_H-M   'P 1'
#
loop_
_entity.id
_entity.type
_entity.pdbx_description
1 polymer ?
#
loop_
_entity_poly.entity_id
_entity_poly.type
_entity_poly.pdbx_seq_one_letter_code
_entity_poly.pdbx_strand_id
1 'polypeptide(L)'
;MKRSAPMKRTPWPRRGQPAPGTAPARVKPVAKPLERPVRYAQPANEPLFAAPKSVAHRNRRLLDLACGMPCLLRIEGVCNGRTDTTVACHSNLSIHGKAGARKADDCWSCWGCSACHWWLDRGPADALVKEAAFLAAHLLQVIEWRRVSTDTTRTLQDRRAVEWAMSALNGSQAAWVKR
;
A
#
# COMPACT_ATOMS: atom_id res chain seq x y z
N MET A 1 -6.23 9.27 51.72
CA MET A 1 -4.96 9.16 50.95
C MET A 1 -4.46 10.55 50.63
N LYS A 2 -3.32 10.98 51.20
CA LYS A 2 -2.72 12.30 50.93
C LYS A 2 -1.92 12.21 49.62
N ARG A 3 -2.23 13.06 48.64
CA ARG A 3 -1.45 13.12 47.38
C ARG A 3 -0.08 13.74 47.67
N SER A 4 0.99 13.07 47.27
CA SER A 4 2.36 13.59 47.39
C SER A 4 2.56 14.82 46.49
N ALA A 5 3.35 15.78 46.97
CA ALA A 5 3.65 17.02 46.25
C ALA A 5 4.31 16.74 44.88
N PRO A 6 4.01 17.54 43.84
CA PRO A 6 4.57 17.34 42.52
C PRO A 6 6.08 17.63 42.50
N MET A 7 6.82 16.80 41.79
CA MET A 7 8.28 16.88 41.66
C MET A 7 8.69 18.18 40.94
N LYS A 8 9.64 18.94 41.51
CA LYS A 8 10.14 20.18 40.91
C LYS A 8 11.00 19.86 39.68
N ARG A 9 10.64 20.41 38.51
CA ARG A 9 11.43 20.31 37.28
C ARG A 9 12.47 21.42 37.24
N THR A 10 13.75 21.06 37.16
CA THR A 10 14.83 22.03 36.94
C THR A 10 15.03 22.27 35.44
N PRO A 11 15.32 23.51 35.00
CA PRO A 11 15.65 23.80 33.60
C PRO A 11 16.95 23.11 33.18
N TRP A 12 17.01 22.67 31.92
CA TRP A 12 18.26 22.18 31.33
C TRP A 12 19.28 23.32 31.22
N PRO A 13 20.56 23.11 31.61
CA PRO A 13 21.59 24.13 31.49
C PRO A 13 21.85 24.42 30.00
N ARG A 14 21.64 25.68 29.59
CA ARG A 14 22.01 26.12 28.24
C ARG A 14 23.53 26.28 28.19
N ARG A 15 24.22 25.44 27.42
CA ARG A 15 25.61 25.74 27.04
C ARG A 15 25.59 26.97 26.13
N GLY A 16 26.41 27.97 26.45
CA GLY A 16 26.60 29.14 25.59
C GLY A 16 27.12 28.71 24.22
N GLN A 17 26.66 29.39 23.16
CA GLN A 17 27.22 29.15 21.84
C GLN A 17 28.70 29.59 21.83
N PRO A 18 29.61 28.80 21.24
CA PRO A 18 31.00 29.21 21.06
C PRO A 18 31.05 30.50 20.23
N ALA A 19 32.05 31.34 20.49
CA ALA A 19 32.27 32.57 19.73
C ALA A 19 32.34 32.24 18.22
N PRO A 20 31.75 33.06 17.34
CA PRO A 20 31.79 32.82 15.91
C PRO A 20 33.25 32.89 15.44
N GLY A 21 33.83 31.73 15.13
CA GLY A 21 35.12 31.66 14.44
C GLY A 21 35.01 32.27 13.05
N THR A 22 36.10 32.80 12.52
CA THR A 22 36.18 33.36 11.17
C THR A 22 35.77 32.30 10.16
N ALA A 23 34.60 32.47 9.54
CA ALA A 23 34.14 31.54 8.52
C ALA A 23 35.13 31.55 7.34
N PRO A 24 35.54 30.38 6.81
CA PRO A 24 36.37 30.35 5.60
C PRO A 24 35.63 31.04 4.45
N ALA A 25 36.37 31.78 3.62
CA ALA A 25 35.80 32.48 2.48
C ALA A 25 35.04 31.49 1.58
N ARG A 26 33.75 31.79 1.33
CA ARG A 26 32.88 30.95 0.50
C ARG A 26 33.38 30.99 -0.94
N VAL A 27 34.02 29.92 -1.40
CA VAL A 27 34.35 29.74 -2.82
C VAL A 27 33.03 29.71 -3.59
N LYS A 28 32.81 30.65 -4.51
CA LYS A 28 31.63 30.64 -5.37
C LYS A 28 31.71 29.37 -6.25
N PRO A 29 30.66 28.54 -6.30
CA PRO A 29 30.66 27.39 -7.19
C PRO A 29 30.79 27.90 -8.62
N VAL A 30 31.83 27.46 -9.34
CA VAL A 30 31.94 27.68 -10.78
C VAL A 30 30.82 26.86 -11.41
N ALA A 31 29.78 27.53 -11.90
CA ALA A 31 28.72 26.90 -12.66
C ALA A 31 29.31 26.37 -13.96
N LYS A 32 29.71 25.09 -13.99
CA LYS A 32 29.97 24.41 -15.26
C LYS A 32 28.61 24.27 -15.96
N PRO A 33 28.45 24.77 -17.19
CA PRO A 33 27.26 24.46 -17.97
C PRO A 33 27.17 22.94 -18.09
N LEU A 34 26.12 22.34 -17.53
CA LEU A 34 25.84 20.94 -17.75
C LEU A 34 25.29 20.83 -19.17
N GLU A 35 26.14 20.53 -20.14
CA GLU A 35 25.68 20.06 -21.45
C GLU A 35 25.03 18.69 -21.25
N ARG A 36 23.74 18.69 -20.95
CA ARG A 36 22.93 17.48 -21.06
C ARG A 36 22.75 17.23 -22.54
N PRO A 37 23.36 16.17 -23.13
CA PRO A 37 23.07 15.84 -24.51
C PRO A 37 21.57 15.61 -24.61
N VAL A 38 20.91 16.36 -25.47
CA VAL A 38 19.48 16.22 -25.65
C VAL A 38 19.25 14.93 -26.42
N ARG A 39 19.15 13.82 -25.69
CA ARG A 39 18.58 12.59 -26.23
C ARG A 39 17.08 12.82 -26.33
N TYR A 40 16.64 13.64 -27.28
CA TYR A 40 15.32 13.45 -27.82
C TYR A 40 15.35 12.03 -28.39
N ALA A 41 14.62 11.11 -27.75
CA ALA A 41 14.18 9.93 -28.46
C ALA A 41 13.56 10.49 -29.75
N GLN A 42 14.18 10.21 -30.89
CA GLN A 42 13.58 10.61 -32.17
C GLN A 42 12.17 10.04 -32.14
N PRO A 43 11.12 10.88 -32.16
CA PRO A 43 9.78 10.33 -32.26
C PRO A 43 9.79 9.54 -33.57
N ALA A 44 9.48 8.24 -33.49
CA ALA A 44 9.05 7.54 -34.68
C ALA A 44 8.02 8.45 -35.36
N ASN A 45 8.17 8.73 -36.66
CA ASN A 45 7.30 9.66 -37.41
C ASN A 45 5.82 9.21 -37.45
N GLU A 46 5.44 8.18 -36.70
CA GLU A 46 4.07 7.75 -36.47
C GLU A 46 3.52 8.40 -35.20
N PRO A 47 2.31 8.98 -35.23
CA PRO A 47 1.67 9.49 -34.03
C PRO A 47 1.43 8.34 -33.06
N LEU A 48 2.23 8.27 -31.99
CA LEU A 48 1.95 7.41 -30.84
C LEU A 48 0.68 7.92 -30.16
N PHE A 49 -0.48 7.37 -30.55
CA PHE A 49 -1.71 7.59 -29.83
C PHE A 49 -1.57 6.98 -28.44
N ALA A 50 -1.57 7.83 -27.42
CA ALA A 50 -1.50 7.36 -26.04
C ALA A 50 -2.71 6.46 -25.77
N ALA A 51 -2.46 5.17 -25.50
CA ALA A 51 -3.51 4.26 -25.08
C ALA A 51 -4.23 4.84 -23.84
N PRO A 52 -5.57 4.82 -23.80
CA PRO A 52 -6.30 5.36 -22.67
C PRO A 52 -5.92 4.60 -21.39
N LYS A 53 -5.72 5.34 -20.30
CA LYS A 53 -5.44 4.75 -18.99
C LYS A 53 -6.67 3.93 -18.56
N SER A 54 -6.45 2.73 -18.03
CA SER A 54 -7.54 1.94 -17.47
C SER A 54 -8.20 2.69 -16.31
N VAL A 55 -9.50 2.50 -16.11
CA VAL A 55 -10.23 3.07 -14.97
C VAL A 55 -9.91 2.27 -13.71
N ALA A 56 -9.81 2.94 -12.56
CA ALA A 56 -9.61 2.28 -11.27
C ALA A 56 -10.93 1.77 -10.71
N HIS A 57 -11.00 0.49 -10.38
CA HIS A 57 -12.18 -0.10 -9.77
C HIS A 57 -12.08 0.06 -8.25
N ARG A 58 -12.91 0.95 -7.70
CA ARG A 58 -12.87 1.35 -6.28
C ARG A 58 -14.17 1.05 -5.57
N ASN A 59 -14.06 0.51 -4.35
CA ASN A 59 -15.19 0.26 -3.47
C ASN A 59 -14.75 0.45 -2.01
N ARG A 60 -15.07 1.61 -1.43
CA ARG A 60 -14.66 1.94 -0.07
C ARG A 60 -15.21 0.99 0.98
N ARG A 61 -16.47 0.56 0.81
CA ARG A 61 -17.14 -0.36 1.74
C ARG A 61 -16.45 -1.71 1.81
N LEU A 62 -15.97 -2.21 0.66
CA LEU A 62 -15.18 -3.44 0.59
C LEU A 62 -13.88 -3.34 1.39
N LEU A 63 -13.21 -2.18 1.35
CA LEU A 63 -11.97 -1.96 2.11
C LEU A 63 -12.23 -1.87 3.61
N ASP A 64 -13.30 -1.18 4.01
CA ASP A 64 -13.67 -1.00 5.42
C ASP A 64 -14.07 -2.34 6.08
N LEU A 65 -14.53 -3.32 5.30
CA LEU A 65 -14.83 -4.68 5.79
C LEU A 65 -13.63 -5.41 6.39
N ALA A 66 -12.40 -4.97 6.11
CA ALA A 66 -11.21 -5.59 6.68
C ALA A 66 -11.05 -5.35 8.18
N CYS A 67 -11.61 -4.25 8.71
CA CYS A 67 -11.46 -3.89 10.11
C CYS A 67 -12.10 -4.95 11.01
N GLY A 68 -11.35 -5.45 12.00
CA GLY A 68 -11.82 -6.49 12.93
C GLY A 68 -11.81 -7.91 12.36
N MET A 69 -11.44 -8.11 11.09
CA MET A 69 -11.34 -9.43 10.48
C MET A 69 -9.96 -10.06 10.74
N PRO A 70 -9.83 -11.40 10.67
CA PRO A 70 -8.55 -12.07 10.83
C PRO A 70 -7.58 -11.73 9.69
N CYS A 71 -6.29 -11.65 10.01
CA CYS A 71 -5.24 -11.55 8.99
C CYS A 71 -5.18 -12.87 8.20
N LEU A 72 -5.27 -12.76 6.86
CA LEU A 72 -5.19 -13.88 5.92
C LEU A 72 -3.77 -14.09 5.38
N LEU A 73 -2.92 -13.06 5.40
CA LEU A 73 -1.51 -13.19 5.00
C LEU A 73 -0.70 -14.15 5.88
N ARG A 74 -0.91 -14.10 7.20
CA ARG A 74 -0.31 -15.02 8.20
C ARG A 74 1.16 -15.40 7.97
N ILE A 75 1.98 -14.44 7.55
CA ILE A 75 3.40 -14.66 7.29
C ILE A 75 4.11 -15.09 8.58
N GLU A 76 4.79 -16.22 8.54
CA GLU A 76 5.50 -16.78 9.67
C GLU A 76 6.60 -15.82 10.17
N GLY A 77 6.72 -15.65 11.48
CA GLY A 77 7.66 -14.72 12.11
C GLY A 77 7.35 -13.23 11.94
N VAL A 78 6.34 -12.85 11.13
CA VAL A 78 5.96 -11.46 10.86
C VAL A 78 4.56 -11.14 11.39
N CYS A 79 3.62 -12.08 11.24
CA CYS A 79 2.22 -11.85 11.59
C CYS A 79 2.05 -11.56 13.08
N ASN A 80 1.39 -10.46 13.41
CA ASN A 80 1.10 -10.09 14.80
C ASN A 80 -0.22 -10.68 15.34
N GLY A 81 -1.01 -11.36 14.49
CA GLY A 81 -2.29 -12.00 14.85
C GLY A 81 -3.43 -11.07 15.26
N ARG A 82 -3.23 -9.75 15.21
CA ARG A 82 -4.15 -8.75 15.75
C ARG A 82 -5.21 -8.32 14.75
N THR A 83 -6.49 -8.50 15.10
CA THR A 83 -7.64 -8.13 14.27
C THR A 83 -7.95 -6.63 14.25
N ASP A 84 -7.56 -5.91 15.31
CA ASP A 84 -7.76 -4.45 15.44
C ASP A 84 -6.84 -3.64 14.50
N THR A 85 -5.81 -4.29 13.95
CA THR A 85 -4.88 -3.68 12.99
C THR A 85 -5.13 -4.12 11.55
N THR A 86 -6.14 -4.97 11.31
CA THR A 86 -6.40 -5.53 9.99
C THR A 86 -6.93 -4.48 9.03
N VAL A 87 -6.30 -4.40 7.87
CA VAL A 87 -6.68 -3.51 6.76
C VAL A 87 -6.71 -4.29 5.46
N ALA A 88 -7.41 -3.75 4.45
CA ALA A 88 -7.37 -4.27 3.09
C ALA A 88 -6.02 -3.92 2.44
N CYS A 89 -5.17 -4.94 2.29
CA CYS A 89 -3.85 -4.85 1.68
C CYS A 89 -3.98 -5.09 0.17
N HIS A 90 -3.64 -4.09 -0.65
CA HIS A 90 -3.71 -4.18 -2.11
C HIS A 90 -2.57 -5.04 -2.69
N SER A 91 -2.82 -5.65 -3.84
CA SER A 91 -1.77 -6.33 -4.61
C SER A 91 -0.66 -5.38 -5.04
N ASN A 92 0.57 -5.90 -5.02
CA ASN A 92 1.74 -5.22 -5.57
C ASN A 92 2.05 -5.58 -7.04
N LEU A 93 1.19 -6.36 -7.70
CA LEU A 93 1.35 -6.83 -9.08
C LEU A 93 0.72 -5.87 -10.10
N SER A 94 1.47 -5.54 -11.17
CA SER A 94 0.98 -4.66 -12.24
C SER A 94 -0.23 -5.22 -12.99
N ILE A 95 -0.32 -6.55 -13.11
CA ILE A 95 -1.45 -7.23 -13.74
C ILE A 95 -2.79 -6.97 -13.04
N HIS A 96 -2.77 -6.56 -11.77
CA HIS A 96 -3.96 -6.24 -10.96
C HIS A 96 -4.34 -4.75 -11.05
N GLY A 97 -3.80 -4.02 -12.03
CA GLY A 97 -4.08 -2.60 -12.24
C GLY A 97 -3.23 -1.64 -11.39
N LYS A 98 -2.16 -2.14 -10.73
CA LYS A 98 -1.18 -1.29 -10.06
C LYS A 98 -0.26 -0.60 -11.06
N ALA A 99 0.01 0.67 -10.85
CA ALA A 99 0.98 1.43 -11.64
C ALA A 99 1.47 2.64 -10.85
N GLY A 100 2.79 2.87 -10.71
CA GLY A 100 3.34 4.10 -10.10
C GLY A 100 2.58 4.58 -8.84
N ALA A 101 1.81 5.66 -8.98
CA ALA A 101 1.00 6.28 -7.91
C ALA A 101 -0.41 5.67 -7.70
N ARG A 102 -0.78 4.65 -8.48
CA ARG A 102 -2.07 3.95 -8.44
C ARG A 102 -1.91 2.60 -7.75
N LYS A 103 -2.73 2.38 -6.71
CA LYS A 103 -2.94 1.06 -6.10
C LYS A 103 -3.65 0.12 -7.07
N ALA A 104 -3.43 -1.19 -6.93
CA ALA A 104 -4.25 -2.20 -7.60
C ALA A 104 -5.75 -1.96 -7.37
N ASP A 105 -6.59 -2.52 -8.25
CA ASP A 105 -8.04 -2.41 -8.09
C ASP A 105 -8.51 -3.06 -6.77
N ASP A 106 -9.58 -2.54 -6.17
CA ASP A 106 -9.96 -2.92 -4.80
C ASP A 106 -10.40 -4.39 -4.66
N CYS A 107 -10.83 -5.02 -5.75
CA CYS A 107 -11.08 -6.46 -5.81
C CYS A 107 -9.79 -7.29 -5.66
N TRP A 108 -8.61 -6.71 -5.93
CA TRP A 108 -7.30 -7.33 -5.71
C TRP A 108 -6.70 -6.88 -4.38
N SER A 109 -7.42 -7.16 -3.29
CA SER A 109 -6.97 -6.93 -1.92
C SER A 109 -7.14 -8.17 -1.06
N CYS A 110 -6.46 -8.24 0.08
CA CYS A 110 -6.67 -9.25 1.11
C CYS A 110 -6.57 -8.63 2.51
N TRP A 111 -7.22 -9.24 3.49
CA TRP A 111 -7.13 -8.81 4.89
C TRP A 111 -5.75 -9.11 5.47
N GLY A 112 -5.03 -8.06 5.89
CA GLY A 112 -3.70 -8.17 6.48
C GLY A 112 -3.58 -7.31 7.73
N CYS A 113 -2.97 -7.86 8.79
CA CYS A 113 -2.59 -7.07 9.95
C CYS A 113 -1.48 -6.06 9.58
N SER A 114 -1.26 -5.05 10.43
CA SER A 114 -0.29 -3.99 10.15
C SER A 114 1.14 -4.49 9.89
N ALA A 115 1.58 -5.55 10.58
CA ALA A 115 2.91 -6.14 10.40
C ALA A 115 3.05 -6.86 9.04
N CYS A 116 2.08 -7.72 8.69
CA CYS A 116 2.05 -8.39 7.39
C CYS A 116 1.91 -7.39 6.23
N HIS A 117 1.11 -6.34 6.42
CA HIS A 117 0.94 -5.28 5.44
C HIS A 117 2.26 -4.57 5.16
N TRP A 118 2.99 -4.17 6.20
CA TRP A 118 4.30 -3.54 6.04
C TRP A 118 5.30 -4.48 5.34
N TRP A 119 5.32 -5.77 5.71
CA TRP A 119 6.19 -6.75 5.07
C TRP A 119 5.87 -6.95 3.59
N LEU A 120 4.59 -7.00 3.23
CA LEU A 120 4.15 -7.15 1.84
C LEU A 120 4.61 -5.96 0.97
N ASP A 121 4.52 -4.75 1.51
CA ASP A 121 4.87 -3.53 0.78
C ASP A 121 6.37 -3.23 0.76
N ARG A 122 7.06 -3.42 1.89
CA ARG A 122 8.42 -2.91 2.12
C ARG A 122 9.37 -3.92 2.75
N GLY A 123 8.91 -5.12 3.10
CA GLY A 123 9.72 -6.14 3.76
C GLY A 123 10.92 -6.59 2.93
N PRO A 124 11.89 -7.29 3.53
CA PRO A 124 13.14 -7.65 2.87
C PRO A 124 13.04 -8.87 1.93
N ALA A 125 11.88 -9.54 1.85
CA ALA A 125 11.70 -10.74 1.04
C ALA A 125 11.67 -10.46 -0.47
N ASP A 126 12.07 -11.47 -1.24
CA ASP A 126 12.02 -11.45 -2.71
C ASP A 126 10.61 -11.19 -3.23
N ALA A 127 10.53 -10.55 -4.40
CA ALA A 127 9.26 -10.20 -5.04
C ALA A 127 8.39 -11.43 -5.29
N LEU A 128 8.97 -12.55 -5.71
CA LEU A 128 8.24 -13.80 -5.97
C LEU A 128 7.64 -14.40 -4.69
N VAL A 129 8.35 -14.30 -3.55
CA VAL A 129 7.85 -14.78 -2.26
C VAL A 129 6.66 -13.95 -1.80
N LYS A 130 6.75 -12.63 -1.95
CA LYS A 130 5.65 -11.70 -1.63
C LYS A 130 4.44 -11.91 -2.55
N GLU A 131 4.70 -12.16 -3.83
CA GLU A 131 3.66 -12.47 -4.82
C GLU A 131 2.93 -13.77 -4.44
N ALA A 132 3.66 -14.86 -4.19
CA ALA A 132 3.08 -16.13 -3.79
C ALA A 132 2.26 -15.99 -2.49
N ALA A 133 2.80 -15.28 -1.50
CA ALA A 133 2.09 -14.99 -0.25
C ALA A 133 0.80 -14.20 -0.46
N PHE A 134 0.84 -13.15 -1.31
CA PHE A 134 -0.34 -12.37 -1.64
C PHE A 134 -1.40 -13.22 -2.35
N LEU A 135 -1.01 -13.99 -3.37
CA LEU A 135 -1.95 -14.83 -4.13
C LEU A 135 -2.60 -15.89 -3.24
N ALA A 136 -1.84 -16.54 -2.37
CA ALA A 136 -2.38 -17.48 -1.39
C ALA A 136 -3.39 -16.80 -0.45
N ALA A 137 -3.05 -15.63 0.10
CA ALA A 137 -3.96 -14.86 0.97
C ALA A 137 -5.20 -14.36 0.22
N HIS A 138 -5.05 -14.00 -1.06
CA HIS A 138 -6.16 -13.53 -1.89
C HIS A 138 -7.13 -14.66 -2.25
N LEU A 139 -6.65 -15.90 -2.44
CA LEU A 139 -7.53 -17.07 -2.56
C LEU A 139 -8.38 -17.27 -1.29
N LEU A 140 -7.77 -17.15 -0.11
CA LEU A 140 -8.50 -17.18 1.16
C LEU A 140 -9.50 -16.02 1.26
N GLN A 141 -9.12 -14.83 0.79
CA GLN A 141 -10.00 -13.66 0.77
C GLN A 141 -11.27 -13.92 -0.03
N VAL A 142 -11.17 -14.56 -1.20
CA VAL A 142 -12.33 -14.92 -2.03
C VAL A 142 -13.24 -15.91 -1.31
N ILE A 143 -12.68 -16.86 -0.55
CA ILE A 143 -13.47 -17.80 0.26
C ILE A 143 -14.22 -17.06 1.38
N GLU A 144 -13.55 -16.16 2.10
CA GLU A 144 -14.20 -15.37 3.14
C GLU A 144 -15.27 -14.43 2.58
N TRP A 145 -15.03 -13.86 1.39
CA TRP A 145 -16.02 -13.07 0.69
C TRP A 145 -17.26 -13.87 0.31
N ARG A 146 -17.11 -15.11 -0.17
CA ARG A 146 -18.27 -16.00 -0.40
C ARG A 146 -19.08 -16.20 0.89
N ARG A 147 -18.42 -16.42 2.02
CA ARG A 147 -19.10 -16.53 3.32
C ARG A 147 -19.86 -15.27 3.68
N VAL A 148 -19.22 -14.09 3.55
CA VAL A 148 -19.88 -12.80 3.81
C VAL A 148 -21.09 -12.60 2.91
N SER A 149 -21.02 -12.98 1.63
CA SER A 149 -22.16 -12.82 0.71
C SER A 149 -23.40 -13.62 1.10
N THR A 150 -23.20 -14.81 1.69
CA THR A 150 -24.28 -15.70 2.15
C THR A 150 -24.74 -15.40 3.58
N ASP A 151 -23.95 -14.66 4.35
CA ASP A 151 -24.20 -14.39 5.77
C ASP A 151 -25.33 -13.36 5.95
N THR A 152 -26.48 -13.82 6.41
CA THR A 152 -27.66 -12.96 6.65
C THR A 152 -27.49 -12.02 7.84
N THR A 153 -26.51 -12.26 8.72
CA THR A 153 -26.20 -11.37 9.86
C THR A 153 -25.47 -10.10 9.42
N ARG A 154 -24.86 -10.11 8.23
CA ARG A 154 -24.16 -8.96 7.66
C ARG A 154 -25.11 -7.99 6.98
N THR A 155 -24.72 -6.71 6.98
CA THR A 155 -25.52 -5.67 6.34
C THR A 155 -25.66 -5.93 4.83
N LEU A 156 -26.77 -5.50 4.24
CA LEU A 156 -26.98 -5.64 2.79
C LEU A 156 -25.88 -4.93 1.97
N GLN A 157 -25.36 -3.82 2.48
CA GLN A 157 -24.29 -3.07 1.82
C GLN A 157 -22.97 -3.85 1.80
N ASP A 158 -22.66 -4.58 2.87
CA ASP A 158 -21.48 -5.44 2.94
C ASP A 158 -21.55 -6.58 1.94
N ARG A 159 -22.71 -7.25 1.90
CA ARG A 159 -22.96 -8.33 0.94
C ARG A 159 -22.81 -7.83 -0.49
N ARG A 160 -23.44 -6.71 -0.84
CA ARG A 160 -23.31 -6.07 -2.16
C ARG A 160 -21.87 -5.65 -2.50
N ALA A 161 -21.11 -5.14 -1.52
CA ALA A 161 -19.72 -4.75 -1.75
C ALA A 161 -18.85 -5.97 -2.11
N VAL A 162 -19.10 -7.09 -1.46
CA VAL A 162 -18.41 -8.35 -1.71
C VAL A 162 -18.85 -9.01 -3.02
N GLU A 163 -20.15 -9.01 -3.32
CA GLU A 163 -20.68 -9.44 -4.63
C GLU A 163 -20.07 -8.65 -5.78
N TRP A 164 -19.92 -7.33 -5.61
CA TRP A 164 -19.22 -6.47 -6.57
C TRP A 164 -17.77 -6.94 -6.79
N ALA A 165 -17.04 -7.27 -5.72
CA ALA A 165 -15.65 -7.73 -5.81
C ALA A 165 -15.55 -9.07 -6.56
N MET A 166 -16.41 -10.04 -6.23
CA MET A 166 -16.44 -11.34 -6.90
C MET A 166 -16.85 -11.22 -8.38
N SER A 167 -17.82 -10.36 -8.69
CA SER A 167 -18.23 -10.07 -10.06
C SER A 167 -17.07 -9.47 -10.89
N ALA A 168 -16.33 -8.52 -10.30
CA ALA A 168 -15.15 -7.94 -10.93
C ALA A 168 -14.05 -8.99 -11.24
N LEU A 169 -13.83 -9.93 -10.32
CA LEU A 169 -12.87 -11.03 -10.54
C LEU A 169 -13.32 -11.98 -11.66
N ASN A 170 -14.60 -12.36 -11.71
CA ASN A 170 -15.13 -13.19 -12.80
C ASN A 170 -15.05 -12.48 -14.16
N GLY A 171 -15.35 -11.17 -14.20
CA GLY A 171 -15.18 -10.36 -15.40
C GLY A 171 -13.71 -10.26 -15.83
N SER A 172 -12.77 -10.21 -14.88
CA SER A 172 -11.34 -10.20 -15.17
C SER A 172 -10.83 -11.54 -15.75
N GLN A 173 -11.36 -12.68 -15.30
CA GLN A 173 -11.07 -14.00 -15.89
C GLN A 173 -11.51 -14.08 -17.35
N ALA A 174 -12.68 -13.53 -17.69
CA ALA A 174 -13.18 -13.50 -19.07
C ALA A 174 -12.28 -12.66 -20.01
N ALA A 175 -11.60 -11.65 -19.48
CA ALA A 175 -10.61 -10.85 -20.22
C ALA A 175 -9.25 -11.56 -20.34
N TRP A 176 -8.95 -12.51 -19.45
CA TRP A 176 -7.68 -13.26 -19.40
C TRP A 176 -7.64 -14.41 -20.41
N VAL A 177 -8.76 -15.14 -20.58
CA VAL A 177 -8.87 -16.25 -21.56
C VAL A 177 -8.76 -15.77 -23.03
N LYS A 178 -8.95 -14.47 -23.28
CA LYS A 178 -8.95 -13.88 -24.63
C LYS A 178 -7.60 -13.27 -25.04
N ARG A 179 -6.55 -13.38 -24.23
CA ARG A 179 -5.20 -12.89 -24.56
C ARG A 179 -4.24 -14.02 -24.83
#